data_AF-A0A497FWN1-F1
#
_entry.id   AF-A0A497FWN1-F1
#
_cell.length_a   1.000
_cell.length_b   1.000
_cell.length_c   1.000
_cell.angle_alpha   90.00
_cell.angle_beta   90.00
_cell.angle_gamma   90.00
#
_symmetry.space_group_name_H-M   'P 1'
#
loop_
_entity.id
_entity.type
_entity.pdbx_description
1 polymer ?
#
loop_
_entity_poly.entity_id
_entity_poly.type
_entity_poly.pdbx_seq_one_letter_code
_entity_poly.pdbx_strand_id
1 'polypeptide(L)' 'MESITIEGFRGICRACIEDLTYLNIFVGKNNTGKSSLLEAIYLISCRDKHDVLGRIPLEYVVKRRE' A
#
# COMPACT_ATOMS: atom_id res chain seq x y z
N MET A 1 -5.79 -12.78 2.66
CA MET A 1 -5.41 -12.11 1.40
C MET A 1 -4.26 -12.93 0.85
N GLU A 2 -4.48 -13.66 -0.25
CA GLU A 2 -3.49 -14.62 -0.77
C GLU A 2 -2.47 -13.93 -1.69
N SER A 3 -2.92 -12.91 -2.43
CA SER A 3 -2.08 -12.10 -3.28
C SER A 3 -2.55 -10.66 -3.37
N ILE A 4 -1.65 -9.78 -3.81
CA ILE A 4 -1.90 -8.37 -4.09
C ILE A 4 -1.31 -8.04 -5.46
N THR A 5 -2.13 -7.40 -6.30
CA THR A 5 -1.68 -6.81 -7.55
C THR A 5 -1.84 -5.29 -7.47
N ILE A 6 -0.77 -4.57 -7.81
CA ILE A 6 -0.72 -3.10 -7.84
C ILE A 6 -0.32 -2.67 -9.24
N GLU A 7 -1.10 -1.81 -9.85
CA GLU A 7 -0.86 -1.30 -11.20
C GLU A 7 -1.05 0.22 -11.22
N GLY A 8 -0.10 0.93 -11.85
CA GLY A 8 -0.19 2.38 -12.03
C GLY A 8 -0.18 3.22 -10.75
N PHE A 9 0.42 2.75 -9.65
CA PHE A 9 0.36 3.42 -8.34
C PHE A 9 1.70 3.99 -7.88
N ARG A 10 1.82 5.32 -7.76
CA ARG A 10 2.96 6.02 -7.11
C ARG A 10 4.35 5.49 -7.48
N GLY A 11 4.61 5.37 -8.78
CA GLY A 11 5.87 4.90 -9.35
C GLY A 11 5.99 3.37 -9.47
N ILE A 12 4.98 2.62 -9.01
CA ILE A 12 4.84 1.18 -9.28
C ILE A 12 4.06 1.03 -10.59
N CYS A 13 4.76 0.68 -11.67
CA CYS A 13 4.10 0.37 -12.94
C CYS A 13 3.23 -0.88 -12.81
N ARG A 14 3.82 -1.96 -12.27
CA ARG A 14 3.14 -3.23 -11.96
C ARG A 14 3.90 -3.96 -10.86
N ALA A 15 3.19 -4.50 -9.88
CA ALA A 15 3.73 -5.41 -8.88
C ALA A 15 2.69 -6.49 -8.57
N CYS A 16 3.13 -7.75 -8.58
CA CYS A 16 2.35 -8.90 -8.10
C CYS A 16 3.10 -9.49 -6.90
N ILE A 17 2.42 -9.59 -5.76
CA ILE A 17 2.95 -10.23 -4.56
C ILE A 17 2.01 -11.39 -4.26
N GLU A 18 2.55 -12.58 -4.39
CA GLU A 18 1.88 -13.86 -4.11
C GLU A 18 2.35 -14.38 -2.74
N ASP A 19 1.66 -15.40 -2.24
CA ASP A 19 2.00 -16.10 -0.99
C ASP A 19 2.14 -15.20 0.24
N LEU A 20 1.26 -14.20 0.36
CA LEU A 20 1.25 -13.33 1.54
C LEU A 20 0.93 -14.15 2.79
N THR A 21 1.84 -14.09 3.77
CA THR A 21 1.66 -14.77 5.06
C THR A 21 1.23 -13.78 6.15
N TYR A 22 1.14 -14.25 7.39
CA TYR A 22 0.87 -13.39 8.54
C TYR A 22 1.99 -12.34 8.77
N LEU A 23 3.24 -12.66 8.41
CA LEU A 23 4.39 -11.77 8.54
C LEU A 23 5.14 -11.65 7.21
N ASN A 24 5.15 -10.45 6.64
CA ASN A 24 5.84 -10.16 5.38
C ASN A 24 6.90 -9.08 5.61
N ILE A 25 8.11 -9.29 5.10
CA ILE A 25 9.22 -8.34 5.20
C ILE A 25 9.57 -7.84 3.80
N PHE A 26 9.34 -6.56 3.53
CA PHE A 26 9.68 -5.91 2.27
C PHE A 26 10.96 -5.07 2.41
N VAL A 27 12.05 -5.52 1.79
CA VAL A 27 13.37 -4.87 1.84
C VAL A 27 13.76 -4.21 0.51
N GLY A 28 14.62 -3.19 0.57
CA GLY A 28 15.12 -2.49 -0.62
C GLY A 28 15.67 -1.11 -0.30
N LYS A 29 16.47 -0.54 -1.20
CA LYS A 29 17.06 0.80 -1.05
C LYS A 29 16.01 1.88 -0.84
N ASN A 30 16.37 3.02 -0.25
CA ASN A 30 15.44 4.14 -0.14
C ASN A 30 14.89 4.55 -1.50
N ASN A 31 13.65 5.04 -1.51
CA ASN A 31 12.96 5.50 -2.71
C ASN A 31 12.60 4.43 -3.77
N THR A 32 12.78 3.13 -3.49
CA THR A 32 12.42 2.03 -4.43
C THR A 32 10.93 1.64 -4.41
N GLY A 33 10.04 2.50 -3.92
CA GLY A 33 8.60 2.22 -3.89
C GLY A 33 8.08 1.42 -2.69
N LYS A 34 8.90 1.15 -1.66
CA LYS A 34 8.44 0.46 -0.44
C LYS A 34 7.28 1.19 0.27
N SER A 35 7.37 2.51 0.41
CA SER A 35 6.28 3.30 0.97
C SER A 35 5.04 3.26 0.08
N SER A 36 5.22 3.32 -1.25
CA SER A 36 4.12 3.19 -2.21
C SER A 36 3.45 1.81 -2.11
N LEU A 37 4.22 0.74 -1.91
CA LEU A 37 3.67 -0.60 -1.68
C LEU A 37 2.80 -0.63 -0.42
N LEU A 38 3.31 -0.16 0.71
CA LEU A 38 2.55 -0.14 1.97
C LEU A 38 1.33 0.79 1.90
N GLU A 39 1.41 1.90 1.17
CA GLU A 39 0.27 2.79 0.91
C GLU A 39 -0.83 2.08 0.11
N ALA A 40 -0.49 1.31 -0.92
CA ALA A 40 -1.45 0.51 -1.65
C ALA A 40 -2.12 -0.56 -0.77
N ILE A 41 -1.33 -1.26 0.06
CA ILE A 41 -1.83 -2.23 1.04
C ILE A 41 -2.78 -1.56 2.04
N TYR A 42 -2.43 -0.37 2.53
CA TYR A 42 -3.27 0.39 3.43
C TYR A 42 -4.62 0.77 2.79
N LEU A 43 -4.61 1.30 1.56
CA LEU A 43 -5.84 1.66 0.84
C LEU A 43 -6.78 0.46 0.67
N ILE A 44 -6.25 -0.69 0.25
CA ILE A 44 -7.07 -1.89 0.02
C ILE A 44 -7.51 -2.57 1.32
N SER A 45 -6.81 -2.33 2.44
CA SER A 45 -7.19 -2.90 3.74
C SER A 45 -8.38 -2.18 4.37
N CYS A 46 -8.56 -0.89 4.05
CA CYS A 46 -9.63 -0.09 4.65
C CYS A 46 -10.90 0.00 3.80
N ARG A 47 -10.88 -0.32 2.49
CA ARG A 47 -12.03 -0.37 1.54
C ARG A 47 -13.23 0.52 1.94
N ASP A 48 -13.10 1.82 1.66
CA ASP A 48 -14.10 2.88 1.90
C ASP A 48 -14.47 3.18 3.36
N LYS A 49 -13.79 2.53 4.32
CA LYS A 49 -13.94 2.80 5.75
C LYS A 49 -12.84 3.72 6.25
N HIS A 50 -13.12 4.35 7.38
CA HIS A 50 -12.08 5.00 8.17
C HIS A 50 -11.10 3.97 8.71
N ASP A 51 -9.82 4.35 8.79
CA ASP A 51 -8.84 3.52 9.48
C ASP A 51 -9.07 3.51 10.99
N VAL A 52 -8.23 2.75 11.72
CA VAL A 52 -8.30 2.64 13.18
C VAL A 52 -8.09 3.96 13.92
N LEU A 53 -7.62 5.00 13.23
CA LEU A 53 -7.42 6.36 13.75
C LEU A 53 -8.54 7.32 13.32
N GLY A 54 -9.61 6.82 12.68
CA GLY A 54 -10.72 7.62 12.20
C GLY A 54 -10.38 8.45 10.96
N ARG A 55 -9.34 8.11 10.21
CA ARG A 55 -8.92 8.85 9.00
C ARG A 55 -9.53 8.23 7.76
N ILE A 56 -9.81 9.06 6.76
CA ILE A 56 -10.13 8.59 5.40
C ILE A 56 -8.81 8.20 4.71
N PRO A 57 -8.58 6.90 4.42
CA PRO A 57 -7.29 6.42 3.90
C PRO A 57 -6.86 7.10 2.60
N LEU A 58 -7.82 7.32 1.70
CA LEU A 58 -7.57 7.97 0.41
C LEU A 58 -7.05 9.40 0.63
N GLU A 59 -7.73 10.20 1.45
CA GLU A 59 -7.28 11.55 1.77
C GLU A 59 -5.91 11.56 2.44
N TYR A 60 -5.69 10.66 3.40
CA TYR A 60 -4.41 10.58 4.10
C TYR A 60 -3.26 10.25 3.15
N VAL A 61 -3.44 9.27 2.27
CA VAL A 61 -2.42 8.90 1.29
C VAL A 61 -2.15 10.06 0.34
N VAL A 62 -3.18 10.70 -0.21
CA VAL A 62 -3.04 11.86 -1.12
C VAL A 62 -2.27 12.99 -0.44
N LYS A 63 -2.71 13.46 0.73
CA LYS A 63 -2.10 14.58 1.48
C LYS A 63 -0.68 14.31 1.97
N ARG A 64 -0.27 13.05 2.14
CA ARG A 64 1.06 12.70 2.70
C ARG A 64 2.25 13.19 1.86
N ARG A 65 2.06 13.46 0.57
CA ARG A 65 3.14 13.91 -0.33
C ARG A 65 2.87 15.29 -0.95
N GLU A 66 1.87 16.00 -0.44
CA GLU A 66 1.62 17.41 -0.71
C GLU A 66 2.37 18.32 0.28
#